data_AF-A0AA35TKW4-F1
#
_entry.id   AF-A0AA35TKW4-F1
#
_cell.length_a   1.000
_cell.length_b   1.000
_cell.length_c   1.000
_cell.angle_alpha   90.00
_cell.angle_beta   90.00
_cell.angle_gamma   90.00
#
_symmetry.space_group_name_H-M   'P 1'
#
loop_
_entity.id
_entity.type
_entity.pdbx_description
1 polymer ?
#
loop_
_entity_poly.entity_id
_entity_poly.type
_entity_poly.pdbx_seq_one_letter_code
_entity_poly.pdbx_strand_id
1 'polypeptide(L)'
;MSVLGEYYSFRKIFRDLQKYITVGLKLYQARRTDTDAKFKDLFENLDSLLGPLETQQIKIGERAAEFDFILSDGTRVKANGYRSLLSTLSSLLLQLHQILLKVTKERSSMFFLPGDHISNLTAYCRALEGMNKILENAAVLMDASAQGQLFGEGEVSERLRGIVCSEYIARDVFYGRCLGFQYPSSTRPVIKMLAVAMASYERWYKADKDNPLRQLMHSLWKGNKYLQNPTQMGLKLDDLTLMSSVYFVKAFWSIMEQDVVKAAMGAAMTLISHSVEISHSLEIPAKNIVMEGTKGKVTLTPPFSEQLGYRPIPLLFISNKWRDGQNRGYSSKKQPQPAASGLIVHIHGGGFVAQSPRSHEFYLRTWSQELKTPVVSIDYSLSPEAPFPRPVEECTMAYAWILQNLTLLGTTGEHIVLVGDSAGGNLAVTTAMKILEYGLRLPDRIVTVYATFNLTSAASPSRFLSLFDPILPIGVLLNCMQAYSDVAPSNEEVQRRRDLRNRVLRAKGVYIPDPNVKNVASPSVPRKNPEKERTEAPATDSDESIKKVPPSRPPPPSLAHSSSTQPLLAAADADDDEEEEENRSEGENYSMYITAVVPHSLAGKASLVPSHLL
;
A
#
# COMPACT_ATOMS: atom_id res chain seq x y z
N MET A 1 0.43 26.52 -3.63
CA MET A 1 -0.88 26.08 -4.18
C MET A 1 -1.96 26.32 -3.13
N SER A 2 -2.65 27.46 -3.16
CA SER A 2 -3.74 27.80 -2.23
C SER A 2 -5.10 27.30 -2.77
N VAL A 3 -6.05 27.06 -1.87
CA VAL A 3 -7.25 26.21 -2.07
C VAL A 3 -8.33 26.79 -3.00
N LEU A 4 -8.18 28.04 -3.46
CA LEU A 4 -9.01 28.56 -4.57
C LEU A 4 -8.44 28.17 -5.96
N GLY A 5 -7.20 27.68 -6.03
CA GLY A 5 -6.54 27.26 -7.27
C GLY A 5 -6.89 25.86 -7.77
N GLU A 6 -7.41 24.96 -6.92
CA GLU A 6 -7.71 23.57 -7.32
C GLU A 6 -8.90 23.47 -8.27
N TYR A 7 -10.00 24.20 -7.99
CA TYR A 7 -11.19 24.21 -8.86
C TYR A 7 -10.93 24.97 -10.17
N TYR A 8 -10.19 26.08 -10.10
CA TYR A 8 -9.73 26.81 -11.28
C TYR A 8 -8.80 25.95 -12.15
N SER A 9 -7.99 25.08 -11.54
CA SER A 9 -7.13 24.11 -12.24
C SER A 9 -7.95 23.04 -12.94
N PHE A 10 -8.92 22.40 -12.27
CA PHE A 10 -9.78 21.38 -12.89
C PHE A 10 -10.61 21.95 -14.04
N ARG A 11 -11.29 23.08 -13.84
CA ARG A 11 -12.10 23.71 -14.89
C ARG A 11 -11.27 24.02 -16.15
N LYS A 12 -10.01 24.41 -15.98
CA LYS A 12 -9.08 24.60 -17.10
C LYS A 12 -8.70 23.28 -17.76
N ILE A 13 -8.35 22.26 -16.96
CA ILE A 13 -7.98 20.92 -17.47
C ILE A 13 -9.13 20.32 -18.30
N PHE A 14 -10.36 20.31 -17.78
CA PHE A 14 -11.53 19.79 -18.48
C PHE A 14 -11.81 20.55 -19.78
N ARG A 15 -11.72 21.88 -19.75
CA ARG A 15 -11.87 22.72 -20.95
C ARG A 15 -10.82 22.42 -22.02
N ASP A 16 -9.55 22.29 -21.60
CA ASP A 16 -8.44 22.00 -22.51
C ASP A 16 -8.59 20.59 -23.11
N LEU A 17 -8.97 19.60 -22.31
CA LEU A 17 -9.29 18.25 -22.79
C LEU A 17 -10.43 18.26 -23.81
N GLN A 18 -11.55 18.93 -23.50
CA GLN A 18 -12.70 19.04 -24.39
C GLN A 18 -12.33 19.70 -25.72
N LYS A 19 -11.47 20.71 -25.69
CA LYS A 19 -10.92 21.34 -26.90
C LYS A 19 -10.15 20.33 -27.76
N TYR A 20 -9.24 19.55 -27.18
CA TYR A 20 -8.47 18.55 -27.94
C TYR A 20 -9.33 17.38 -28.43
N ILE A 21 -10.35 16.98 -27.66
CA ILE A 21 -11.31 15.97 -28.08
C ILE A 21 -12.08 16.46 -29.31
N THR A 22 -12.60 17.68 -29.27
CA THR A 22 -13.31 18.31 -30.40
C THR A 22 -12.42 18.40 -31.65
N VAL A 23 -11.15 18.80 -31.47
CA VAL A 23 -10.16 18.83 -32.56
C VAL A 23 -9.95 17.42 -33.12
N GLY A 24 -9.72 16.42 -32.27
CA GLY A 24 -9.57 15.02 -32.67
C GLY A 24 -10.76 14.49 -33.46
N LEU A 25 -11.99 14.71 -32.99
CA LEU A 25 -13.21 14.30 -33.67
C LEU A 25 -13.28 14.86 -35.10
N LYS A 26 -12.94 16.14 -35.29
CA LYS A 26 -12.88 16.76 -36.62
C LYS A 26 -11.77 16.14 -37.49
N LEU A 27 -10.59 15.91 -36.92
CA LEU A 27 -9.45 15.31 -37.63
C LEU A 27 -9.76 13.89 -38.14
N TYR A 28 -10.49 13.08 -37.36
CA TYR A 28 -10.76 11.67 -37.66
C TYR A 28 -12.18 11.41 -38.21
N GLN A 29 -12.96 12.47 -38.46
CA GLN A 29 -14.37 12.40 -38.87
C GLN A 29 -14.62 11.59 -40.14
N ALA A 30 -13.74 11.73 -41.13
CA ALA A 30 -13.94 11.23 -42.50
C ALA A 30 -13.77 9.70 -42.65
N ARG A 31 -13.41 8.95 -41.59
CA ARG A 31 -13.22 7.48 -41.58
C ARG A 31 -12.50 6.95 -42.83
N ARG A 32 -11.43 7.63 -43.25
CA ARG A 32 -10.70 7.31 -44.49
C ARG A 32 -9.96 5.98 -44.41
N THR A 33 -9.63 5.54 -43.19
CA THR A 33 -8.94 4.29 -42.89
C THR A 33 -9.53 3.64 -41.63
N ASP A 34 -9.34 2.33 -41.45
CA ASP A 34 -9.70 1.63 -40.21
C ASP A 34 -9.03 2.25 -38.97
N THR A 35 -7.82 2.77 -39.14
CA THR A 35 -7.07 3.49 -38.10
C THR A 35 -7.78 4.79 -37.71
N ASP A 36 -8.24 5.56 -38.69
CA ASP A 36 -8.99 6.80 -38.42
C ASP A 36 -10.33 6.50 -37.75
N ALA A 37 -11.00 5.40 -38.14
CA ALA A 37 -12.23 4.95 -37.47
C ALA A 37 -11.98 4.64 -35.98
N LYS A 38 -10.90 3.90 -35.66
CA LYS A 38 -10.53 3.60 -34.27
C LYS A 38 -10.23 4.86 -33.45
N PHE A 39 -9.51 5.83 -34.02
CA PHE A 39 -9.28 7.10 -33.31
C PHE A 39 -10.58 7.83 -33.07
N LYS A 40 -11.45 7.92 -34.08
CA LYS A 40 -12.76 8.57 -33.93
C LYS A 40 -13.56 7.93 -32.79
N ASP A 41 -13.69 6.61 -32.76
CA ASP A 41 -14.42 5.89 -31.73
C ASP A 41 -13.82 6.15 -30.32
N LEU A 42 -12.49 6.27 -30.21
CA LEU A 42 -11.82 6.63 -28.95
C LEU A 42 -12.10 8.07 -28.53
N PHE A 43 -12.12 9.02 -29.46
CA PHE A 43 -12.47 10.40 -29.16
C PHE A 43 -13.95 10.54 -28.77
N GLU A 44 -14.86 9.79 -29.40
CA GLU A 44 -16.28 9.73 -29.01
C GLU A 44 -16.44 9.13 -27.61
N ASN A 45 -15.69 8.09 -27.27
CA ASN A 45 -15.68 7.54 -25.90
C ASN A 45 -15.21 8.60 -24.89
N LEU A 46 -14.08 9.27 -25.15
CA LEU A 46 -13.56 10.32 -24.27
C LEU A 46 -14.57 11.47 -24.05
N ASP A 47 -15.26 11.89 -25.11
CA ASP A 47 -16.31 12.92 -25.03
C ASP A 47 -17.44 12.50 -24.08
N SER A 48 -17.88 11.24 -24.19
CA SER A 48 -18.93 10.68 -23.33
C SER A 48 -18.51 10.50 -21.87
N LEU A 49 -17.22 10.30 -21.60
CA LEU A 49 -16.69 10.07 -20.25
C LEU A 49 -16.41 11.36 -19.48
N LEU A 50 -16.13 12.46 -20.18
CA LEU A 50 -15.62 13.68 -19.55
C LEU A 50 -16.66 14.35 -18.65
N GLY A 51 -17.93 14.40 -19.08
CA GLY A 51 -19.02 15.02 -18.32
C GLY A 51 -19.35 14.31 -16.99
N PRO A 52 -19.56 12.97 -16.98
CA PRO A 52 -19.74 12.23 -15.73
C PRO A 52 -18.57 12.40 -14.76
N LEU A 53 -17.33 12.38 -15.27
CA LEU A 53 -16.14 12.59 -14.45
C LEU A 53 -16.08 13.97 -13.81
N GLU A 54 -16.37 15.02 -14.58
CA GLU A 54 -16.44 16.40 -14.07
C GLU A 54 -17.52 16.50 -12.98
N THR A 55 -18.68 15.86 -13.19
CA THR A 55 -19.77 15.83 -12.20
C THR A 55 -19.31 15.22 -10.87
N GLN A 56 -18.64 14.07 -10.89
CA GLN A 56 -18.13 13.44 -9.66
C GLN A 56 -17.01 14.26 -9.02
N GLN A 57 -16.12 14.84 -9.84
CA GLN A 57 -15.05 15.71 -9.36
C GLN A 57 -15.61 16.91 -8.60
N ILE A 58 -16.65 17.56 -9.14
CA ILE A 58 -17.31 18.71 -8.52
C ILE A 58 -17.92 18.31 -7.18
N LYS A 59 -18.73 17.24 -7.18
CA LYS A 59 -19.41 16.74 -5.97
C LYS A 59 -18.43 16.49 -4.81
N ILE A 60 -17.29 15.85 -5.11
CA ILE A 60 -16.25 15.58 -4.09
C ILE A 60 -15.50 16.87 -3.74
N GLY A 61 -15.18 17.71 -4.74
CA GLY A 61 -14.38 18.92 -4.57
C GLY A 61 -15.03 19.97 -3.67
N GLU A 62 -16.33 20.17 -3.81
CA GLU A 62 -17.10 21.14 -3.01
C GLU A 62 -17.16 20.75 -1.52
N ARG A 63 -17.15 19.44 -1.25
CA ARG A 63 -17.36 18.89 0.10
C ARG A 63 -16.10 18.34 0.76
N ALA A 64 -14.98 18.23 0.04
CA ALA A 64 -13.75 17.66 0.59
C ALA A 64 -13.27 18.39 1.85
N ALA A 65 -13.57 19.68 2.01
CA ALA A 65 -13.22 20.46 3.19
C ALA A 65 -13.98 20.05 4.47
N GLU A 66 -15.13 19.38 4.34
CA GLU A 66 -15.92 18.82 5.46
C GLU A 66 -15.14 17.71 6.21
N PHE A 67 -14.12 17.14 5.57
CA PHE A 67 -13.32 16.03 6.08
C PHE A 67 -11.87 16.42 6.41
N ASP A 68 -11.55 17.71 6.34
CA ASP A 68 -10.24 18.21 6.77
C ASP A 68 -10.09 18.07 8.29
N PHE A 69 -8.90 17.72 8.75
CA PHE A 69 -8.61 17.60 10.17
C PHE A 69 -8.49 18.99 10.79
N ILE A 70 -9.19 19.24 11.89
CA ILE A 70 -9.16 20.52 12.60
C ILE A 70 -8.34 20.32 13.88
N LEU A 71 -7.24 21.08 13.99
CA LEU A 71 -6.40 21.09 15.17
C LEU A 71 -7.11 21.77 16.34
N SER A 72 -6.61 21.54 17.56
CA SER A 72 -7.19 22.11 18.79
C SER A 72 -7.18 23.65 18.82
N ASP A 73 -6.29 24.27 18.05
CA ASP A 73 -6.20 25.72 17.87
C ASP A 73 -7.12 26.25 16.75
N GLY A 74 -7.97 25.40 16.16
CA GLY A 74 -8.85 25.73 15.05
C GLY A 74 -8.19 25.65 13.67
N THR A 75 -6.88 25.38 13.58
CA THR A 75 -6.17 25.30 12.30
C THR A 75 -6.68 24.13 11.48
N ARG A 76 -7.10 24.40 10.23
CA ARG A 76 -7.57 23.38 9.30
C ARG A 76 -6.41 22.77 8.50
N VAL A 77 -6.17 21.47 8.71
CA VAL A 77 -5.20 20.66 7.99
C VAL A 77 -5.87 19.96 6.81
N LYS A 78 -5.48 20.36 5.59
CA LYS A 78 -6.02 19.89 4.31
C LYS A 78 -5.48 18.52 3.89
N ALA A 79 -5.61 17.53 4.77
CA ALA A 79 -4.97 16.22 4.63
C ALA A 79 -5.98 15.07 4.75
N ASN A 80 -6.93 15.01 3.82
CA ASN A 80 -7.91 13.92 3.75
C ASN A 80 -7.84 13.14 2.43
N GLY A 81 -8.30 11.89 2.45
CA GLY A 81 -8.14 11.00 1.29
C GLY A 81 -9.04 11.36 0.10
N TYR A 82 -10.11 12.17 0.26
CA TYR A 82 -10.88 12.68 -0.88
C TYR A 82 -10.05 13.68 -1.69
N ARG A 83 -9.29 14.57 -1.02
CA ARG A 83 -8.33 15.44 -1.69
C ARG A 83 -7.25 14.64 -2.43
N SER A 84 -6.77 13.55 -1.83
CA SER A 84 -5.83 12.65 -2.50
C SER A 84 -6.43 12.00 -3.75
N LEU A 85 -7.69 11.55 -3.71
CA LEU A 85 -8.40 11.05 -4.90
C LEU A 85 -8.47 12.11 -6.00
N LEU A 86 -8.86 13.34 -5.67
CA LEU A 86 -8.87 14.45 -6.63
C LEU A 86 -7.46 14.71 -7.20
N SER A 87 -6.42 14.73 -6.36
CA SER A 87 -5.04 14.88 -6.83
C SER A 87 -4.65 13.78 -7.83
N THR A 88 -5.05 12.53 -7.61
CA THR A 88 -4.81 11.44 -8.56
C THR A 88 -5.60 11.60 -9.85
N LEU A 89 -6.86 12.02 -9.79
CA LEU A 89 -7.65 12.37 -10.98
C LEU A 89 -6.94 13.46 -11.80
N SER A 90 -6.47 14.52 -11.14
CA SER A 90 -5.73 15.61 -11.81
C SER A 90 -4.49 15.07 -12.55
N SER A 91 -3.70 14.21 -11.89
CA SER A 91 -2.55 13.58 -12.54
C SER A 91 -2.94 12.75 -13.77
N LEU A 92 -4.02 11.97 -13.68
CA LEU A 92 -4.51 11.16 -14.80
C LEU A 92 -4.97 12.03 -15.98
N LEU A 93 -5.74 13.09 -15.71
CA LEU A 93 -6.22 14.04 -16.72
C LEU A 93 -5.07 14.81 -17.39
N LEU A 94 -4.06 15.23 -16.62
CA LEU A 94 -2.88 15.90 -17.17
C LEU A 94 -2.05 14.98 -18.08
N GLN A 95 -1.93 13.70 -17.74
CA GLN A 95 -1.29 12.72 -18.63
C GLN A 95 -2.11 12.50 -19.90
N LEU A 96 -3.45 12.38 -19.80
CA LEU A 96 -4.32 12.30 -20.97
C LEU A 96 -4.17 13.53 -21.87
N HIS A 97 -4.12 14.73 -21.29
CA HIS A 97 -3.92 15.97 -22.03
C HIS A 97 -2.62 15.93 -22.86
N GLN A 98 -1.52 15.44 -22.29
CA GLN A 98 -0.27 15.24 -23.03
C GLN A 98 -0.41 14.23 -24.18
N ILE A 99 -1.18 13.16 -24.01
CA ILE A 99 -1.43 12.17 -25.06
C ILE A 99 -2.27 12.77 -26.19
N LEU A 100 -3.36 13.47 -25.87
CA LEU A 100 -4.23 14.12 -26.86
C LEU A 100 -3.48 15.20 -27.64
N LEU A 101 -2.63 15.96 -26.97
CA LEU A 101 -1.73 16.92 -27.60
C LEU A 101 -0.84 16.27 -28.68
N LYS A 102 -0.20 15.14 -28.35
CA LYS A 102 0.63 14.40 -29.32
C LYS A 102 -0.20 13.85 -30.47
N VAL A 103 -1.33 13.21 -30.17
CA VAL A 103 -2.20 12.61 -31.21
C VAL A 103 -2.75 13.66 -32.17
N THR A 104 -3.10 14.84 -31.68
CA THR A 104 -3.64 15.92 -32.53
C THR A 104 -2.57 16.69 -33.29
N LYS A 105 -1.36 16.90 -32.72
CA LYS A 105 -0.29 17.67 -33.35
C LYS A 105 0.64 16.86 -34.24
N GLU A 106 0.95 15.62 -33.86
CA GLU A 106 2.01 14.83 -34.48
C GLU A 106 1.48 13.88 -35.57
N ARG A 107 0.18 13.89 -35.89
CA ARG A 107 -0.42 12.97 -36.89
C ARG A 107 0.33 12.96 -38.23
N SER A 108 0.82 14.11 -38.69
CA SER A 108 1.55 14.24 -39.96
C SER A 108 3.06 13.93 -39.84
N SER A 109 3.55 13.60 -38.64
CA SER A 109 4.94 13.23 -38.40
C SER A 109 5.25 11.85 -38.94
N MET A 110 6.43 11.67 -39.51
CA MET A 110 6.93 10.35 -39.95
C MET A 110 7.17 9.38 -38.78
N PHE A 111 7.27 9.89 -37.55
CA PHE A 111 7.42 9.07 -36.34
C PHE A 111 6.09 8.75 -35.65
N PHE A 112 4.97 9.18 -36.23
CA PHE A 112 3.65 8.87 -35.70
C PHE A 112 3.34 7.38 -35.91
N LEU A 113 3.29 6.62 -34.81
CA LEU A 113 2.98 5.19 -34.82
C LEU A 113 1.52 4.99 -34.37
N PRO A 114 0.54 4.87 -35.30
CA PRO A 114 -0.87 4.91 -34.94
C PRO A 114 -1.27 3.81 -33.95
N GLY A 115 -0.68 2.62 -34.06
CA GLY A 115 -0.96 1.49 -33.19
C GLY A 115 -0.62 1.76 -31.71
N ASP A 116 0.49 2.45 -31.43
CA ASP A 116 0.87 2.77 -30.05
C ASP A 116 -0.01 3.88 -29.47
N HIS A 117 -0.31 4.91 -30.27
CA HIS A 117 -1.22 5.99 -29.87
C HIS A 117 -2.64 5.48 -29.60
N ILE A 118 -3.18 4.60 -30.46
CA ILE A 118 -4.46 3.92 -30.23
C ILE A 118 -4.39 3.14 -28.93
N SER A 119 -3.35 2.33 -28.72
CA SER A 119 -3.21 1.52 -27.50
C SER A 119 -3.12 2.38 -26.23
N ASN A 120 -2.43 3.52 -26.28
CA ASN A 120 -2.35 4.47 -25.17
C ASN A 120 -3.70 5.14 -24.90
N LEU A 121 -4.39 5.65 -25.92
CA LEU A 121 -5.70 6.27 -25.74
C LEU A 121 -6.73 5.26 -25.22
N THR A 122 -6.74 4.03 -25.74
CA THR A 122 -7.60 2.95 -25.22
C THR A 122 -7.34 2.70 -23.74
N ALA A 123 -6.07 2.64 -23.32
CA ALA A 123 -5.74 2.46 -21.91
C ALA A 123 -6.24 3.65 -21.07
N TYR A 124 -6.06 4.88 -21.51
CA TYR A 124 -6.53 6.04 -20.75
C TYR A 124 -8.06 6.17 -20.70
N CYS A 125 -8.79 5.78 -21.76
CA CYS A 125 -10.25 5.69 -21.69
C CYS A 125 -10.70 4.71 -20.60
N ARG A 126 -10.10 3.50 -20.58
CA ARG A 126 -10.40 2.49 -19.56
C ARG A 126 -9.99 2.93 -18.15
N ALA A 127 -8.88 3.65 -18.00
CA ALA A 127 -8.44 4.20 -16.72
C ALA A 127 -9.41 5.29 -16.23
N LEU A 128 -9.93 6.13 -17.12
CA LEU A 128 -10.95 7.13 -16.82
C LEU A 128 -12.29 6.49 -16.41
N GLU A 129 -12.74 5.44 -17.11
CA GLU A 129 -13.92 4.67 -16.69
C GLU A 129 -13.75 4.07 -15.28
N GLY A 130 -12.57 3.53 -14.99
CA GLY A 130 -12.23 3.02 -13.67
C GLY A 130 -12.21 4.12 -12.61
N MET A 131 -11.57 5.25 -12.90
CA MET A 131 -11.51 6.41 -12.01
C MET A 131 -12.91 6.99 -11.74
N ASN A 132 -13.77 7.08 -12.75
CA ASN A 132 -15.15 7.55 -12.58
C ASN A 132 -15.90 6.69 -11.58
N LYS A 133 -15.82 5.35 -11.71
CA LYS A 133 -16.43 4.42 -10.75
C LYS A 133 -15.85 4.56 -9.34
N ILE A 134 -14.55 4.83 -9.23
CA ILE A 134 -13.93 5.07 -7.92
C ILE A 134 -14.50 6.34 -7.30
N LEU A 135 -14.60 7.43 -8.07
CA LEU A 135 -15.16 8.70 -7.59
C LEU A 135 -16.64 8.58 -7.26
N GLU A 136 -17.45 7.86 -8.04
CA GLU A 136 -18.85 7.56 -7.73
C GLU A 136 -18.97 6.86 -6.37
N ASN A 137 -18.18 5.82 -6.13
CA ASN A 137 -18.19 5.11 -4.85
C ASN A 137 -17.65 5.96 -3.70
N ALA A 138 -16.66 6.82 -3.95
CA ALA A 138 -16.16 7.77 -2.96
C ALA A 138 -17.21 8.83 -2.62
N ALA A 139 -17.98 9.31 -3.59
CA ALA A 139 -19.08 10.23 -3.35
C ALA A 139 -20.21 9.58 -2.54
N VAL A 140 -20.52 8.29 -2.81
CA VAL A 140 -21.47 7.53 -1.99
C VAL A 140 -20.96 7.35 -0.56
N LEU A 141 -19.66 7.08 -0.39
CA LEU A 141 -19.04 7.02 0.94
C LEU A 141 -19.17 8.36 1.67
N MET A 142 -18.88 9.45 0.97
CA MET A 142 -18.97 10.82 1.48
C MET A 142 -20.38 11.18 1.95
N ASP A 143 -21.41 10.71 1.25
CA ASP A 143 -22.81 10.89 1.64
C ASP A 143 -23.19 10.03 2.86
N ALA A 144 -22.52 8.89 3.05
CA ALA A 144 -22.76 7.94 4.14
C ALA A 144 -21.88 8.17 5.37
N SER A 145 -20.98 9.16 5.33
CA SER A 145 -20.07 9.49 6.42
C SER A 145 -20.51 10.78 7.13
N ALA A 146 -20.39 10.80 8.45
CA ALA A 146 -20.53 12.03 9.22
C ALA A 146 -19.37 13.00 8.91
N GLN A 147 -19.60 14.30 9.19
CA GLN A 147 -18.56 15.32 9.03
C GLN A 147 -17.29 14.95 9.82
N GLY A 148 -16.12 15.13 9.21
CA GLY A 148 -14.84 14.73 9.79
C GLY A 148 -14.57 13.22 9.83
N GLN A 149 -15.53 12.36 9.49
CA GLN A 149 -15.36 10.90 9.48
C GLN A 149 -15.04 10.39 8.09
N LEU A 150 -13.95 9.62 7.96
CA LEU A 150 -13.51 9.05 6.67
C LEU A 150 -14.06 7.64 6.40
N PHE A 151 -14.81 7.10 7.34
CA PHE A 151 -15.42 5.79 7.29
C PHE A 151 -16.94 5.95 7.34
N GLY A 152 -17.64 5.19 6.51
CA GLY A 152 -19.10 5.16 6.53
C GLY A 152 -19.61 4.16 7.57
N GLU A 153 -20.86 4.32 7.99
CA GLU A 153 -21.56 3.37 8.86
C GLU A 153 -22.72 2.68 8.11
N GLY A 154 -23.22 1.57 8.66
CA GLY A 154 -24.38 0.86 8.14
C GLY A 154 -24.17 0.08 6.84
N GLU A 155 -25.28 -0.27 6.19
CA GLU A 155 -25.29 -1.15 5.00
C GLU A 155 -24.51 -0.60 3.81
N VAL A 156 -24.46 0.73 3.65
CA VAL A 156 -23.71 1.38 2.57
C VAL A 156 -22.21 1.10 2.74
N SER A 157 -21.69 1.22 3.96
CA SER A 157 -20.28 0.93 4.27
C SER A 157 -19.93 -0.54 3.99
N GLU A 158 -20.80 -1.47 4.36
CA GLU A 158 -20.66 -2.91 4.10
C GLU A 158 -20.63 -3.23 2.60
N ARG A 159 -21.51 -2.59 1.82
CA ARG A 159 -21.53 -2.71 0.36
C ARG A 159 -20.24 -2.18 -0.27
N LEU A 160 -19.80 -0.99 0.14
CA LEU A 160 -18.58 -0.36 -0.37
C LEU A 160 -17.33 -1.16 0.01
N ARG A 161 -17.29 -1.73 1.22
CA ARG A 161 -16.26 -2.69 1.62
C ARG A 161 -16.23 -3.86 0.65
N GLY A 162 -17.40 -4.42 0.33
CA GLY A 162 -17.54 -5.43 -0.71
C GLY A 162 -16.87 -4.99 -2.01
N ILE A 163 -17.17 -3.79 -2.51
CA ILE A 163 -16.60 -3.27 -3.76
C ILE A 163 -15.07 -3.12 -3.70
N VAL A 164 -14.52 -2.62 -2.60
CA VAL A 164 -13.07 -2.45 -2.39
C VAL A 164 -12.37 -3.81 -2.29
N CYS A 165 -12.95 -4.77 -1.56
CA CYS A 165 -12.34 -6.07 -1.31
C CYS A 165 -12.60 -7.10 -2.43
N SER A 166 -13.69 -6.94 -3.18
CA SER A 166 -14.12 -7.84 -4.26
C SER A 166 -13.91 -7.25 -5.65
N GLU A 167 -13.47 -6.00 -5.72
CA GLU A 167 -12.84 -5.33 -6.87
C GLU A 167 -13.63 -5.37 -8.19
N TYR A 168 -14.78 -4.69 -8.23
CA TYR A 168 -15.58 -4.52 -9.46
C TYR A 168 -14.94 -3.61 -10.54
N ILE A 169 -13.77 -3.05 -10.27
CA ILE A 169 -13.11 -2.03 -11.08
C ILE A 169 -11.96 -2.67 -11.87
N ALA A 170 -11.81 -2.36 -13.16
CA ALA A 170 -10.69 -2.88 -13.95
C ALA A 170 -9.39 -2.23 -13.49
N ARG A 171 -8.52 -3.00 -12.81
CA ARG A 171 -7.23 -2.51 -12.31
C ARG A 171 -6.07 -2.80 -13.24
N ASP A 172 -6.23 -3.78 -14.13
CA ASP A 172 -5.24 -4.19 -15.13
C ASP A 172 -4.64 -3.00 -15.89
N VAL A 173 -5.46 -2.00 -16.19
CA VAL A 173 -5.04 -0.80 -16.90
C VAL A 173 -4.06 0.06 -16.10
N PHE A 174 -4.26 0.19 -14.78
CA PHE A 174 -3.40 0.92 -13.86
C PHE A 174 -2.08 0.18 -13.61
N TYR A 175 -2.05 -1.14 -13.81
CA TYR A 175 -0.83 -1.94 -13.76
C TYR A 175 -0.13 -2.11 -15.11
N GLY A 176 -0.73 -1.59 -16.19
CA GLY A 176 -0.21 -1.70 -17.54
C GLY A 176 0.34 -0.38 -18.08
N ARG A 177 -0.32 0.16 -19.12
CA ARG A 177 0.11 1.41 -19.78
C ARG A 177 -0.04 2.65 -18.90
N CYS A 178 -0.93 2.60 -17.90
CA CYS A 178 -1.12 3.70 -16.94
C CYS A 178 -0.29 3.52 -15.66
N LEU A 179 0.68 2.60 -15.63
CA LEU A 179 1.47 2.32 -14.43
C LEU A 179 2.18 3.55 -13.89
N GLY A 180 1.88 3.88 -12.63
CA GLY A 180 2.51 4.95 -11.89
C GLY A 180 2.16 6.35 -12.39
N PHE A 181 1.00 6.53 -13.04
CA PHE A 181 0.54 7.83 -13.55
C PHE A 181 0.50 8.92 -12.46
N GLN A 182 0.23 8.52 -11.21
CA GLN A 182 0.16 9.39 -10.03
C GLN A 182 1.54 9.80 -9.48
N TYR A 183 2.63 9.21 -9.98
CA TYR A 183 3.98 9.48 -9.50
C TYR A 183 4.77 10.40 -10.44
N PRO A 184 5.75 11.15 -9.91
CA PRO A 184 6.71 11.91 -10.71
C PRO A 184 7.45 11.05 -11.73
N SER A 185 7.95 11.69 -12.80
CA SER A 185 8.71 10.99 -13.85
C SER A 185 9.99 10.31 -13.35
N SER A 186 10.60 10.81 -12.28
CA SER A 186 11.81 10.25 -11.66
C SER A 186 11.58 8.90 -10.97
N THR A 187 10.38 8.67 -10.43
CA THR A 187 10.06 7.43 -9.68
C THR A 187 9.40 6.36 -10.55
N ARG A 188 8.73 6.75 -11.65
CA ARG A 188 8.08 5.81 -12.58
C ARG A 188 8.99 4.68 -13.09
N PRO A 189 10.28 4.91 -13.45
CA PRO A 189 11.17 3.84 -13.88
C PRO A 189 11.38 2.77 -12.80
N VAL A 190 11.52 3.18 -11.54
CA VAL A 190 11.68 2.27 -10.39
C VAL A 190 10.41 1.45 -10.17
N ILE A 191 9.24 2.09 -10.20
CA ILE A 191 7.94 1.42 -10.09
C ILE A 191 7.76 0.42 -11.23
N LYS A 192 8.13 0.80 -12.46
CA LYS A 192 8.03 -0.09 -13.62
C LYS A 192 8.97 -1.28 -13.51
N MET A 193 10.19 -1.09 -13.03
CA MET A 193 11.14 -2.17 -12.76
C MET A 193 10.57 -3.16 -11.73
N LEU A 194 10.03 -2.65 -10.62
CA LEU A 194 9.39 -3.46 -9.58
C LEU A 194 8.21 -4.27 -10.13
N ALA A 195 7.32 -3.62 -10.90
CA ALA A 195 6.18 -4.25 -11.54
C ALA A 195 6.59 -5.38 -12.52
N VAL A 196 7.62 -5.15 -13.33
CA VAL A 196 8.17 -6.19 -14.22
C VAL A 196 8.76 -7.34 -13.42
N ALA A 197 9.49 -7.06 -12.34
CA ALA A 197 10.06 -8.09 -11.47
C ALA A 197 8.96 -8.95 -10.83
N MET A 198 7.91 -8.33 -10.26
CA MET A 198 6.75 -9.03 -9.70
C MET A 198 6.06 -9.92 -10.74
N ALA A 199 5.75 -9.39 -11.92
CA ALA A 199 5.05 -10.13 -12.98
C ALA A 199 5.86 -11.31 -13.53
N SER A 200 7.19 -11.24 -13.42
CA SER A 200 8.11 -12.30 -13.83
C SER A 200 8.33 -13.37 -12.75
N TYR A 201 8.23 -13.02 -11.46
CA TYR A 201 8.63 -13.87 -10.35
C TYR A 201 7.78 -15.14 -10.16
N GLU A 202 6.47 -15.09 -10.40
CA GLU A 202 5.55 -16.22 -10.14
C GLU A 202 5.90 -17.52 -10.87
N ARG A 203 6.35 -17.39 -12.13
CA ARG A 203 6.71 -18.57 -12.95
C ARG A 203 7.85 -19.36 -12.33
N TRP A 204 8.63 -18.76 -11.45
CA TRP A 204 9.85 -19.33 -10.89
C TRP A 204 9.69 -19.77 -9.44
N TYR A 205 8.80 -19.12 -8.67
CA TYR A 205 8.40 -19.59 -7.34
C TYR A 205 7.94 -21.06 -7.35
N LYS A 206 7.30 -21.51 -8.43
CA LYS A 206 6.82 -22.91 -8.59
C LYS A 206 7.84 -23.86 -9.22
N ALA A 207 8.88 -23.37 -9.89
CA ALA A 207 9.68 -24.17 -10.83
C ALA A 207 11.09 -24.55 -10.35
N ASP A 208 11.70 -23.79 -9.43
CA ASP A 208 13.11 -24.02 -9.10
C ASP A 208 13.45 -23.45 -7.70
N LYS A 209 13.14 -24.20 -6.62
CA LYS A 209 13.29 -23.70 -5.23
C LYS A 209 14.75 -23.46 -4.81
N ASP A 210 15.72 -23.98 -5.56
CA ASP A 210 17.09 -24.16 -5.07
C ASP A 210 18.08 -23.06 -5.49
N ASN A 211 17.67 -22.05 -6.28
CA ASN A 211 18.57 -20.94 -6.66
C ASN A 211 17.88 -19.57 -6.86
N PRO A 212 17.74 -18.76 -5.78
CA PRO A 212 17.08 -17.45 -5.80
C PRO A 212 17.71 -16.41 -6.73
N LEU A 213 19.04 -16.40 -6.89
CA LEU A 213 19.73 -15.48 -7.81
C LEU A 213 19.35 -15.79 -9.26
N ARG A 214 19.35 -17.07 -9.62
CA ARG A 214 18.94 -17.51 -10.95
C ARG A 214 17.48 -17.14 -11.19
N GLN A 215 16.58 -17.27 -10.20
CA GLN A 215 15.19 -16.83 -10.31
C GLN A 215 15.05 -15.32 -10.58
N LEU A 216 15.78 -14.47 -9.84
CA LEU A 216 15.76 -13.01 -10.02
C LEU A 216 16.37 -12.61 -11.37
N MET A 217 17.54 -13.15 -11.73
CA MET A 217 18.22 -12.84 -12.98
C MET A 217 17.44 -13.32 -14.21
N HIS A 218 16.82 -14.49 -14.18
CA HIS A 218 15.90 -14.93 -15.25
C HIS A 218 14.63 -14.07 -15.30
N SER A 219 14.13 -13.60 -14.16
CA SER A 219 12.96 -12.71 -14.09
C SER A 219 13.23 -11.34 -14.70
N LEU A 220 14.43 -10.79 -14.48
CA LEU A 220 14.90 -9.54 -15.07
C LEU A 220 15.22 -9.71 -16.55
N TRP A 221 15.92 -10.79 -16.92
CA TRP A 221 16.32 -11.06 -18.31
C TRP A 221 15.14 -11.39 -19.23
N LYS A 222 14.16 -12.18 -18.76
CA LYS A 222 12.92 -12.49 -19.51
C LYS A 222 11.76 -11.53 -19.24
N GLY A 223 11.95 -10.52 -18.39
CA GLY A 223 11.01 -9.42 -18.17
C GLY A 223 10.80 -8.53 -19.39
N ASN A 224 11.68 -8.64 -20.40
CA ASN A 224 11.59 -7.91 -21.66
C ASN A 224 10.22 -8.06 -22.35
N LYS A 225 9.57 -9.22 -22.25
CA LYS A 225 8.23 -9.42 -22.81
C LYS A 225 7.17 -8.50 -22.19
N TYR A 226 7.28 -8.21 -20.90
CA TYR A 226 6.35 -7.33 -20.18
C TYR A 226 6.67 -5.86 -20.42
N LEU A 227 7.96 -5.56 -20.66
CA LEU A 227 8.37 -4.23 -21.12
C LEU A 227 7.80 -3.92 -22.51
N GLN A 228 7.79 -4.92 -23.40
CA GLN A 228 7.22 -4.84 -24.76
C GLN A 228 5.69 -4.93 -24.79
N ASN A 229 5.07 -5.60 -23.82
CA ASN A 229 3.62 -5.74 -23.72
C ASN A 229 3.09 -5.32 -22.33
N PRO A 230 2.93 -4.00 -22.09
CA PRO A 230 2.44 -3.48 -20.81
C PRO A 230 1.02 -3.98 -20.47
N THR A 231 0.18 -4.25 -21.46
CA THR A 231 -1.18 -4.76 -21.22
C THR A 231 -1.15 -6.16 -20.59
N GLN A 232 -0.30 -7.06 -21.11
CA GLN A 232 -0.11 -8.38 -20.50
C GLN A 232 0.50 -8.30 -19.10
N MET A 233 1.41 -7.35 -18.88
CA MET A 233 1.96 -7.10 -17.55
C MET A 233 0.85 -6.70 -16.57
N GLY A 234 0.00 -5.75 -16.96
CA GLY A 234 -1.10 -5.27 -16.13
C GLY A 234 -2.09 -6.37 -15.75
N LEU A 235 -2.51 -7.19 -16.73
CA LEU A 235 -3.35 -8.36 -16.47
C LEU A 235 -2.68 -9.37 -15.53
N LYS A 236 -1.35 -9.53 -15.65
CA LYS A 236 -0.64 -10.48 -14.83
C LYS A 236 -0.46 -10.00 -13.38
N LEU A 237 -0.21 -8.71 -13.19
CA LEU A 237 -0.12 -8.11 -11.86
C LEU A 237 -1.48 -8.10 -11.16
N ASP A 238 -2.54 -7.80 -11.89
CA ASP A 238 -3.91 -7.88 -11.38
C ASP A 238 -4.22 -9.32 -10.89
N ASP A 239 -3.89 -10.34 -11.69
CA ASP A 239 -3.98 -11.76 -11.30
C ASP A 239 -3.17 -12.09 -10.04
N LEU A 240 -1.90 -11.68 -10.02
CA LEU A 240 -0.97 -11.95 -8.93
C LEU A 240 -1.39 -11.30 -7.62
N THR A 241 -1.79 -10.05 -7.66
CA THR A 241 -2.11 -9.28 -6.46
C THR A 241 -3.40 -9.76 -5.80
N LEU A 242 -4.30 -10.37 -6.57
CA LEU A 242 -5.52 -11.00 -6.09
C LEU A 242 -5.33 -12.43 -5.57
N MET A 243 -4.40 -13.19 -6.17
CA MET A 243 -4.33 -14.64 -5.96
C MET A 243 -3.03 -15.13 -5.30
N SER A 244 -2.08 -14.23 -5.04
CA SER A 244 -0.85 -14.58 -4.36
C SER A 244 -1.14 -15.06 -2.93
N SER A 245 -0.45 -16.11 -2.50
CA SER A 245 -0.43 -16.51 -1.10
C SER A 245 0.43 -15.54 -0.29
N VAL A 246 0.24 -15.48 1.03
CA VAL A 246 1.15 -14.75 1.90
C VAL A 246 2.61 -15.21 1.74
N TYR A 247 2.84 -16.49 1.43
CA TYR A 247 4.18 -17.02 1.16
C TYR A 247 4.80 -16.46 -0.10
N PHE A 248 4.02 -16.16 -1.14
CA PHE A 248 4.53 -15.45 -2.31
C PHE A 248 4.94 -14.02 -1.94
N VAL A 249 4.10 -13.31 -1.18
CA VAL A 249 4.39 -11.95 -0.70
C VAL A 249 5.69 -11.95 0.11
N LYS A 250 5.80 -12.86 1.08
CA LYS A 250 6.99 -13.07 1.90
C LYS A 250 8.23 -13.36 1.06
N ALA A 251 8.14 -14.33 0.15
CA ALA A 251 9.26 -14.70 -0.71
C ALA A 251 9.71 -13.53 -1.59
N PHE A 252 8.78 -12.81 -2.23
CA PHE A 252 9.08 -11.71 -3.13
C PHE A 252 9.74 -10.54 -2.41
N TRP A 253 9.19 -10.09 -1.29
CA TRP A 253 9.71 -8.94 -0.56
C TRP A 253 11.00 -9.25 0.21
N SER A 254 11.28 -10.52 0.51
CA SER A 254 12.57 -10.97 1.06
C SER A 254 13.62 -11.31 -0.02
N ILE A 255 13.34 -11.16 -1.33
CA ILE A 255 14.36 -11.40 -2.38
C ILE A 255 15.60 -10.53 -2.14
N MET A 256 15.40 -9.27 -1.75
CA MET A 256 16.49 -8.31 -1.51
C MET A 256 17.37 -8.71 -0.33
N GLU A 257 16.93 -9.65 0.51
CA GLU A 257 17.67 -10.13 1.68
C GLU A 257 18.56 -11.32 1.38
N GLN A 258 18.41 -11.93 0.21
CA GLN A 258 19.22 -13.07 -0.22
C GLN A 258 20.67 -12.61 -0.42
N ASP A 259 21.63 -13.32 0.18
CA ASP A 259 23.05 -12.95 0.17
C ASP A 259 23.61 -12.76 -1.23
N VAL A 260 23.07 -13.48 -2.20
CA VAL A 260 23.51 -13.38 -3.59
C VAL A 260 22.99 -12.11 -4.27
N VAL A 261 21.77 -11.67 -3.96
CA VAL A 261 21.21 -10.39 -4.44
C VAL A 261 21.91 -9.23 -3.74
N LYS A 262 22.19 -9.37 -2.44
CA LYS A 262 23.05 -8.46 -1.69
C LYS A 262 24.46 -8.41 -2.25
N ALA A 263 25.05 -9.50 -2.75
CA ALA A 263 26.37 -9.46 -3.36
C ALA A 263 26.33 -8.74 -4.73
N ALA A 264 25.30 -9.02 -5.54
CA ALA A 264 25.12 -8.41 -6.86
C ALA A 264 24.78 -6.91 -6.80
N MET A 265 23.93 -6.50 -5.87
CA MET A 265 23.54 -5.09 -5.66
C MET A 265 24.36 -4.40 -4.57
N GLY A 266 25.17 -5.14 -3.84
CA GLY A 266 25.95 -4.67 -2.68
C GLY A 266 27.03 -3.70 -3.05
N ALA A 267 27.63 -3.81 -4.24
CA ALA A 267 28.54 -2.79 -4.74
C ALA A 267 27.81 -1.43 -4.88
N ALA A 268 26.61 -1.42 -5.46
CA ALA A 268 25.81 -0.20 -5.59
C ALA A 268 25.34 0.32 -4.23
N MET A 269 24.83 -0.55 -3.35
CA MET A 269 24.37 -0.15 -2.01
C MET A 269 25.52 0.29 -1.09
N THR A 270 26.71 -0.30 -1.19
CA THR A 270 27.89 0.11 -0.41
C THR A 270 28.43 1.46 -0.88
N LEU A 271 28.31 1.79 -2.17
CA LEU A 271 28.72 3.09 -2.71
C LEU A 271 27.86 4.25 -2.18
N ILE A 272 26.60 3.99 -1.83
CA ILE A 272 25.70 5.00 -1.26
C ILE A 272 25.57 4.88 0.27
N SER A 273 25.90 3.73 0.87
CA SER A 273 25.74 3.50 2.30
C SER A 273 26.87 4.15 3.09
N HIS A 274 26.49 4.85 4.15
CA HIS A 274 27.47 5.39 5.08
C HIS A 274 28.25 4.28 5.81
N SER A 275 29.56 4.46 5.94
CA SER A 275 30.41 3.61 6.78
C SER A 275 30.12 3.87 8.25
N VAL A 276 30.16 2.84 9.09
CA VAL A 276 29.95 2.92 10.55
C VAL A 276 31.02 2.08 11.24
N GLU A 277 31.41 2.45 12.47
CA GLU A 277 32.47 1.75 13.20
C GLU A 277 31.97 0.43 13.83
N ILE A 278 30.67 0.33 14.15
CA ILE A 278 30.04 -0.87 14.70
C ILE A 278 28.79 -1.19 13.92
N SER A 279 28.67 -2.44 13.47
CA SER A 279 27.46 -3.00 12.86
C SER A 279 27.46 -4.52 13.05
N HIS A 280 26.71 -5.04 14.01
CA HIS A 280 26.61 -6.48 14.29
C HIS A 280 25.25 -6.85 14.87
N SER A 281 24.98 -8.15 14.93
CA SER A 281 23.76 -8.68 15.54
C SER A 281 23.97 -8.92 17.04
N LEU A 282 22.98 -8.54 17.85
CA LEU A 282 22.85 -8.90 19.26
C LEU A 282 21.65 -9.84 19.43
N GLU A 283 21.59 -10.59 20.52
CA GLU A 283 20.45 -11.45 20.84
C GLU A 283 19.98 -11.19 22.26
N ILE A 284 18.68 -10.96 22.41
CA ILE A 284 18.03 -10.89 23.72
C ILE A 284 17.67 -12.33 24.13
N PRO A 285 18.18 -12.84 25.26
CA PRO A 285 17.87 -14.19 25.72
C PRO A 285 16.37 -14.33 26.01
N ALA A 286 15.81 -15.51 25.74
CA ALA A 286 14.44 -15.85 26.13
C ALA A 286 14.35 -16.12 27.64
N LYS A 287 14.56 -15.09 28.45
CA LYS A 287 14.49 -15.12 29.92
C LYS A 287 13.66 -13.95 30.42
N ASN A 288 13.01 -14.15 31.58
CA ASN A 288 12.24 -13.09 32.22
C ASN A 288 13.09 -11.82 32.43
N ILE A 289 12.53 -10.67 32.08
CA ILE A 289 13.10 -9.36 32.36
C ILE A 289 12.34 -8.77 33.54
N VAL A 290 13.07 -8.46 34.61
CA VAL A 290 12.50 -7.93 35.84
C VAL A 290 12.95 -6.49 36.00
N MET A 291 12.01 -5.56 36.10
CA MET A 291 12.28 -4.12 36.17
C MET A 291 11.45 -3.45 37.26
N GLU A 292 11.96 -2.35 37.79
CA GLU A 292 11.16 -1.46 38.62
C GLU A 292 10.42 -0.46 37.72
N GLY A 293 9.09 -0.53 37.74
CA GLY A 293 8.21 0.42 37.07
C GLY A 293 7.61 1.42 38.06
N THR A 294 6.93 2.43 37.53
CA THR A 294 6.20 3.43 38.32
C THR A 294 5.07 2.84 39.17
N LYS A 295 4.57 1.65 38.81
CA LYS A 295 3.53 0.91 39.55
C LYS A 295 4.09 -0.22 40.41
N GLY A 296 5.41 -0.26 40.61
CA GLY A 296 6.12 -1.33 41.31
C GLY A 296 6.85 -2.28 40.36
N LYS A 297 7.26 -3.42 40.90
CA LYS A 297 8.06 -4.41 40.19
C LYS A 297 7.27 -5.10 39.07
N VAL A 298 7.80 -5.06 37.86
CA VAL A 298 7.23 -5.65 36.65
C VAL A 298 8.11 -6.81 36.19
N THR A 299 7.47 -7.90 35.75
CA THR A 299 8.15 -9.03 35.10
C THR A 299 7.60 -9.19 33.69
N LEU A 300 8.45 -9.02 32.68
CA LEU A 300 8.14 -9.34 31.29
C LEU A 300 8.62 -10.76 31.01
N THR A 301 7.68 -11.64 30.68
CA THR A 301 7.97 -13.02 30.31
C THR A 301 8.18 -13.11 28.81
N PRO A 302 9.19 -13.88 28.34
CA PRO A 302 9.38 -14.09 26.91
C PRO A 302 8.11 -14.68 26.30
N PRO A 303 7.70 -14.22 25.11
CA PRO A 303 6.49 -14.75 24.51
C PRO A 303 6.69 -16.21 24.08
N PHE A 304 5.62 -16.99 24.18
CA PHE A 304 5.60 -18.42 23.84
C PHE A 304 4.53 -18.68 22.78
N SER A 305 4.84 -19.54 21.81
CA SER A 305 3.84 -20.14 20.92
C SER A 305 4.16 -21.62 20.73
N GLU A 306 3.15 -22.45 20.46
CA GLU A 306 3.38 -23.89 20.23
C GLU A 306 4.33 -24.13 19.03
N GLN A 307 4.23 -23.29 18.01
CA GLN A 307 5.00 -23.44 16.77
C GLN A 307 6.47 -23.02 16.90
N LEU A 308 6.77 -22.00 17.71
CA LEU A 308 8.13 -21.43 17.81
C LEU A 308 8.80 -21.68 19.16
N GLY A 309 8.02 -21.94 20.21
CA GLY A 309 8.48 -22.00 21.59
C GLY A 309 9.00 -20.64 22.09
N TYR A 310 9.83 -20.71 23.12
CA TYR A 310 10.65 -19.58 23.57
C TYR A 310 11.85 -19.42 22.64
N ARG A 311 12.07 -18.21 22.10
CA ARG A 311 13.20 -17.92 21.23
C ARG A 311 13.89 -16.62 21.63
N PRO A 312 15.21 -16.51 21.45
CA PRO A 312 15.89 -15.24 21.53
C PRO A 312 15.33 -14.25 20.52
N ILE A 313 15.37 -12.96 20.85
CA ILE A 313 14.94 -11.87 19.95
C ILE A 313 16.21 -11.24 19.37
N PRO A 314 16.49 -11.39 18.06
CA PRO A 314 17.64 -10.77 17.44
C PRO A 314 17.47 -9.26 17.32
N LEU A 315 18.58 -8.55 17.37
CA LEU A 315 18.67 -7.11 17.15
C LEU A 315 19.80 -6.83 16.17
N LEU A 316 19.61 -5.89 15.25
CA LEU A 316 20.70 -5.27 14.52
C LEU A 316 21.16 -4.03 15.27
N PHE A 317 22.42 -4.02 15.70
CA PHE A 317 23.02 -2.88 16.39
C PHE A 317 24.01 -2.15 15.50
N ILE A 318 23.82 -0.84 15.36
CA ILE A 318 24.62 0.05 14.53
C ILE A 318 25.10 1.22 15.39
N SER A 319 26.40 1.53 15.33
CA SER A 319 26.94 2.74 15.95
C SER A 319 27.95 3.39 15.00
N ASN A 320 27.70 4.66 14.68
CA ASN A 320 28.55 5.47 13.84
C ASN A 320 30.00 5.57 14.34
N LYS A 321 30.15 5.62 15.67
CA LYS A 321 31.42 5.61 16.41
C LYS A 321 31.43 4.52 17.46
N TRP A 322 32.61 3.99 17.76
CA TRP A 322 32.77 3.21 18.98
C TRP A 322 32.70 4.12 20.21
N ARG A 323 31.80 3.79 21.13
CA ARG A 323 31.49 4.54 22.35
C ARG A 323 31.73 3.71 23.60
N ASP A 324 31.85 4.40 24.73
CA ASP A 324 32.08 3.79 26.04
C ASP A 324 30.99 2.76 26.37
N GLY A 325 31.37 1.65 26.99
CA GLY A 325 30.50 0.50 27.27
C GLY A 325 30.24 -0.45 26.08
N GLN A 326 30.51 -0.04 24.83
CA GLN A 326 30.32 -0.91 23.66
C GLN A 326 31.50 -1.87 23.46
N ASN A 327 31.19 -3.11 23.08
CA ASN A 327 32.20 -4.07 22.64
C ASN A 327 32.40 -3.97 21.12
N ARG A 328 33.63 -3.66 20.70
CA ARG A 328 34.01 -3.54 19.29
C ARG A 328 34.39 -4.89 18.65
N GLY A 329 34.60 -5.93 19.46
CA GLY A 329 34.94 -7.29 18.99
C GLY A 329 36.39 -7.48 18.54
N TYR A 330 37.24 -6.45 18.61
CA TYR A 330 38.67 -6.52 18.31
C TYR A 330 39.46 -5.44 19.04
N SER A 331 40.75 -5.69 19.29
CA SER A 331 41.64 -4.77 20.01
C SER A 331 41.98 -3.54 19.18
N SER A 332 41.92 -2.35 19.78
CA SER A 332 42.28 -1.09 19.13
C SER A 332 43.00 -0.17 20.11
N LYS A 333 43.99 0.59 19.61
CA LYS A 333 44.67 1.65 20.37
C LYS A 333 43.85 2.93 20.51
N LYS A 334 42.74 3.05 19.76
CA LYS A 334 41.82 4.20 19.89
C LYS A 334 41.14 4.12 21.26
N GLN A 335 40.76 5.27 21.81
CA GLN A 335 39.88 5.33 22.98
C GLN A 335 38.42 5.39 22.51
N PRO A 336 37.47 4.78 23.25
CA PRO A 336 36.06 4.92 22.94
C PRO A 336 35.64 6.38 23.10
N GLN A 337 34.69 6.81 22.28
CA GLN A 337 34.04 8.10 22.46
C GLN A 337 33.11 8.08 23.68
N PRO A 338 32.75 9.23 24.27
CA PRO A 338 31.71 9.26 25.29
C PRO A 338 30.40 8.63 24.81
N ALA A 339 29.61 8.09 25.75
CA ALA A 339 28.26 7.61 25.47
C ALA A 339 27.42 8.71 24.80
N ALA A 340 26.60 8.34 23.82
CA ALA A 340 25.68 9.29 23.19
C ALA A 340 24.54 9.64 24.16
N SER A 341 24.00 10.86 24.10
CA SER A 341 22.77 11.18 24.83
C SER A 341 21.54 10.47 24.27
N GLY A 342 21.54 10.22 22.95
CA GLY A 342 20.43 9.62 22.22
C GLY A 342 20.54 8.11 22.00
N LEU A 343 19.39 7.50 21.68
CA LEU A 343 19.27 6.17 21.08
C LEU A 343 18.06 6.14 20.14
N ILE A 344 18.25 5.55 18.95
CA ILE A 344 17.15 5.27 18.03
C ILE A 344 16.82 3.78 18.14
N VAL A 345 15.60 3.47 18.55
CA VAL A 345 15.04 2.11 18.53
C VAL A 345 14.16 2.00 17.30
N HIS A 346 14.54 1.15 16.35
CA HIS A 346 13.87 0.97 15.08
C HIS A 346 13.10 -0.36 15.05
N ILE A 347 11.90 -0.34 14.49
CA ILE A 347 11.11 -1.53 14.18
C ILE A 347 10.77 -1.50 12.70
N HIS A 348 11.19 -2.53 11.97
CA HIS A 348 11.09 -2.53 10.50
C HIS A 348 9.67 -2.82 9.99
N GLY A 349 9.37 -2.29 8.80
CA GLY A 349 8.21 -2.65 7.99
C GLY A 349 8.30 -4.03 7.35
N GLY A 350 7.44 -4.28 6.37
CA GLY A 350 7.33 -5.59 5.68
C GLY A 350 6.00 -6.32 5.90
N GLY A 351 4.95 -5.57 6.28
CA GLY A 351 3.59 -6.10 6.38
C GLY A 351 3.43 -7.19 7.43
N PHE A 352 4.26 -7.19 8.47
CA PHE A 352 4.35 -8.24 9.50
C PHE A 352 4.80 -9.63 9.01
N VAL A 353 5.01 -9.80 7.69
CA VAL A 353 5.23 -11.13 7.06
C VAL A 353 6.60 -11.27 6.41
N ALA A 354 7.27 -10.17 6.10
CA ALA A 354 8.50 -10.14 5.32
C ALA A 354 9.51 -9.13 5.87
N GLN A 355 10.72 -9.18 5.31
CA GLN A 355 11.84 -8.29 5.62
C GLN A 355 12.41 -8.44 7.04
N SER A 356 13.51 -7.74 7.29
CA SER A 356 14.30 -7.75 8.52
C SER A 356 14.98 -6.38 8.69
N PRO A 357 15.66 -6.12 9.82
CA PRO A 357 16.52 -4.96 9.98
C PRO A 357 17.55 -4.78 8.86
N ARG A 358 18.01 -5.86 8.24
CA ARG A 358 19.02 -5.82 7.17
C ARG A 358 18.51 -5.13 5.91
N SER A 359 17.23 -5.30 5.57
CA SER A 359 16.61 -4.58 4.44
C SER A 359 16.62 -3.05 4.61
N HIS A 360 16.72 -2.59 5.86
CA HIS A 360 16.58 -1.20 6.26
C HIS A 360 17.93 -0.58 6.67
N GLU A 361 18.99 -1.40 6.79
CA GLU A 361 20.32 -1.02 7.29
C GLU A 361 20.91 0.21 6.57
N PHE A 362 20.62 0.38 5.28
CA PHE A 362 21.09 1.50 4.47
C PHE A 362 20.75 2.87 5.07
N TYR A 363 19.48 3.12 5.39
CA TYR A 363 19.09 4.40 5.97
C TYR A 363 19.39 4.48 7.47
N LEU A 364 19.41 3.34 8.18
CA LEU A 364 19.79 3.30 9.60
C LEU A 364 21.24 3.73 9.82
N ARG A 365 22.16 3.34 8.91
CA ARG A 365 23.55 3.80 8.92
C ARG A 365 23.66 5.30 8.69
N THR A 366 22.86 5.82 7.76
CA THR A 366 22.79 7.25 7.45
C THR A 366 22.32 8.05 8.67
N TRP A 367 21.22 7.63 9.30
CA TRP A 367 20.74 8.24 10.54
C TRP A 367 21.75 8.16 11.67
N SER A 368 22.41 7.02 11.86
CA SER A 368 23.43 6.89 12.91
C SER A 368 24.58 7.88 12.70
N GLN A 369 25.04 8.07 11.46
CA GLN A 369 26.08 9.04 11.14
C GLN A 369 25.62 10.49 11.32
N GLU A 370 24.52 10.88 10.69
CA GLU A 370 24.03 12.26 10.68
C GLU A 370 23.62 12.73 12.08
N LEU A 371 22.91 11.87 12.83
CA LEU A 371 22.45 12.17 14.19
C LEU A 371 23.49 11.83 15.26
N LYS A 372 24.65 11.28 14.86
CA LYS A 372 25.75 10.85 15.73
C LYS A 372 25.29 9.93 16.88
N THR A 373 24.27 9.13 16.64
CA THR A 373 23.51 8.39 17.66
C THR A 373 23.49 6.89 17.31
N PRO A 374 23.66 5.98 18.29
CA PRO A 374 23.49 4.56 18.06
C PRO A 374 22.06 4.21 17.63
N VAL A 375 21.92 3.14 16.86
CA VAL A 375 20.65 2.61 16.38
C VAL A 375 20.55 1.14 16.74
N VAL A 376 19.43 0.75 17.35
CA VAL A 376 19.06 -0.65 17.59
C VAL A 376 17.81 -0.95 16.77
N SER A 377 17.86 -1.90 15.85
CA SER A 377 16.71 -2.33 15.09
C SER A 377 16.27 -3.74 15.52
N ILE A 378 15.01 -3.87 15.93
CA ILE A 378 14.43 -5.11 16.45
C ILE A 378 14.07 -6.04 15.29
N ASP A 379 14.53 -7.29 15.32
CA ASP A 379 14.23 -8.35 14.34
C ASP A 379 13.11 -9.24 14.90
N TYR A 380 11.87 -8.76 14.84
CA TYR A 380 10.73 -9.45 15.43
C TYR A 380 10.29 -10.64 14.56
N SER A 381 9.68 -11.64 15.19
CA SER A 381 9.19 -12.83 14.49
C SER A 381 8.06 -12.48 13.53
N LEU A 382 8.05 -13.09 12.35
CA LEU A 382 7.12 -12.74 11.27
C LEU A 382 5.96 -13.74 11.15
N SER A 383 4.82 -13.22 10.69
CA SER A 383 3.65 -14.02 10.33
C SER A 383 3.84 -14.73 8.97
N PRO A 384 3.15 -15.86 8.71
CA PRO A 384 2.17 -16.54 9.57
C PRO A 384 2.78 -17.40 10.69
N GLU A 385 4.10 -17.56 10.78
CA GLU A 385 4.73 -18.45 11.79
C GLU A 385 4.70 -17.86 13.21
N ALA A 386 4.65 -16.52 13.30
CA ALA A 386 4.40 -15.75 14.52
C ALA A 386 3.30 -14.71 14.24
N PRO A 387 2.02 -15.09 14.33
CA PRO A 387 0.93 -14.12 14.24
C PRO A 387 0.87 -13.24 15.50
N PHE A 388 0.01 -12.21 15.46
CA PHE A 388 -0.38 -11.45 16.64
C PHE A 388 -0.80 -12.38 17.80
N PRO A 389 -0.39 -12.11 19.05
CA PRO A 389 0.32 -10.92 19.54
C PRO A 389 1.85 -11.02 19.55
N ARG A 390 2.44 -12.10 19.05
CA ARG A 390 3.87 -12.41 19.21
C ARG A 390 4.81 -11.25 18.82
N PRO A 391 4.65 -10.58 17.66
CA PRO A 391 5.51 -9.45 17.29
C PRO A 391 5.49 -8.28 18.29
N VAL A 392 4.30 -7.95 18.82
CA VAL A 392 4.12 -6.86 19.79
C VAL A 392 4.81 -7.20 21.11
N GLU A 393 4.68 -8.46 21.56
CA GLU A 393 5.31 -8.94 22.79
C GLU A 393 6.84 -8.94 22.67
N GLU A 394 7.39 -9.39 21.54
CA GLU A 394 8.83 -9.36 21.29
C GLU A 394 9.37 -7.92 21.22
N CYS A 395 8.70 -7.00 20.51
CA CYS A 395 9.11 -5.60 20.50
C CYS A 395 9.06 -4.95 21.89
N THR A 396 8.04 -5.27 22.69
CA THR A 396 7.91 -4.78 24.07
C THR A 396 9.04 -5.32 24.96
N MET A 397 9.33 -6.61 24.88
CA MET A 397 10.42 -7.24 25.62
C MET A 397 11.78 -6.68 25.19
N ALA A 398 11.97 -6.46 23.89
CA ALA A 398 13.19 -5.86 23.36
C ALA A 398 13.39 -4.42 23.85
N TYR A 399 12.34 -3.62 23.88
CA TYR A 399 12.42 -2.27 24.44
C TYR A 399 12.78 -2.28 25.93
N ALA A 400 12.17 -3.17 26.73
CA ALA A 400 12.51 -3.35 28.14
C ALA A 400 13.98 -3.79 28.33
N TRP A 401 14.47 -4.72 27.49
CA TRP A 401 15.87 -5.13 27.50
C TRP A 401 16.81 -3.96 27.17
N ILE A 402 16.47 -3.15 26.16
CA ILE A 402 17.25 -1.96 25.78
C ILE A 402 17.41 -1.00 26.97
N LEU A 403 16.34 -0.76 27.73
CA LEU A 403 16.37 0.10 28.93
C LEU A 403 17.35 -0.41 30.00
N GLN A 404 17.50 -1.73 30.15
CA GLN A 404 18.46 -2.33 31.09
C GLN A 404 19.91 -2.33 30.58
N ASN A 405 20.13 -2.10 29.29
CA ASN A 405 21.41 -2.32 28.62
C ASN A 405 21.94 -1.06 27.90
N LEU A 406 21.51 0.14 28.30
CA LEU A 406 21.92 1.42 27.68
C LEU A 406 23.45 1.59 27.61
N THR A 407 24.16 1.22 28.69
CA THR A 407 25.64 1.27 28.72
C THR A 407 26.27 0.36 27.67
N LEU A 408 25.75 -0.88 27.50
CA LEU A 408 26.23 -1.81 26.47
C LEU A 408 26.01 -1.25 25.06
N LEU A 409 24.95 -0.46 24.87
CA LEU A 409 24.60 0.20 23.62
C LEU A 409 25.35 1.53 23.41
N GLY A 410 26.20 1.94 24.35
CA GLY A 410 27.01 3.16 24.27
C GLY A 410 26.19 4.45 24.29
N THR A 411 25.12 4.45 25.07
CA THR A 411 24.22 5.60 25.24
C THR A 411 23.91 5.82 26.72
N THR A 412 23.73 7.08 27.12
CA THR A 412 23.14 7.43 28.42
C THR A 412 21.63 7.20 28.43
N GLY A 413 21.04 7.06 27.23
CA GLY A 413 19.61 6.96 27.02
C GLY A 413 18.87 8.20 27.47
N GLU A 414 19.48 9.38 27.55
CA GLU A 414 18.78 10.63 27.89
C GLU A 414 17.62 10.91 26.92
N HIS A 415 17.79 10.56 25.65
CA HIS A 415 16.74 10.65 24.63
C HIS A 415 16.57 9.32 23.89
N ILE A 416 15.41 8.70 23.98
CA ILE A 416 15.08 7.47 23.27
C ILE A 416 13.97 7.75 22.26
N VAL A 417 14.27 7.58 20.98
CA VAL A 417 13.29 7.73 19.90
C VAL A 417 12.90 6.35 19.39
N LEU A 418 11.61 6.05 19.41
CA LEU A 418 11.07 4.82 18.82
C LEU A 418 10.58 5.12 17.40
N VAL A 419 11.13 4.42 16.42
CA VAL A 419 10.88 4.66 14.99
C VAL A 419 10.36 3.39 14.35
N GLY A 420 9.37 3.52 13.46
CA GLY A 420 8.99 2.40 12.62
C GLY A 420 8.27 2.83 11.34
N ASP A 421 8.44 2.04 10.29
CA ASP A 421 7.82 2.25 8.99
C ASP A 421 6.74 1.18 8.73
N SER A 422 5.64 1.56 8.06
CA SER A 422 4.55 0.63 7.70
C SER A 422 4.06 -0.20 8.91
N ALA A 423 4.17 -1.53 8.85
CA ALA A 423 3.91 -2.45 9.95
C ALA A 423 4.75 -2.19 11.20
N GLY A 424 6.02 -1.80 11.04
CA GLY A 424 6.90 -1.43 12.14
C GLY A 424 6.45 -0.17 12.86
N GLY A 425 5.82 0.78 12.15
CA GLY A 425 5.20 1.96 12.75
C GLY A 425 3.98 1.62 13.62
N ASN A 426 3.19 0.62 13.22
CA ASN A 426 2.14 0.05 14.07
C ASN A 426 2.75 -0.53 15.35
N LEU A 427 3.75 -1.41 15.19
CA LEU A 427 4.45 -2.07 16.30
C LEU A 427 5.12 -1.07 17.25
N ALA A 428 5.67 0.04 16.74
CA ALA A 428 6.27 1.11 17.54
C ALA A 428 5.22 1.74 18.48
N VAL A 429 4.06 2.13 17.95
CA VAL A 429 3.00 2.71 18.77
C VAL A 429 2.45 1.69 19.78
N THR A 430 2.17 0.45 19.35
CA THR A 430 1.64 -0.58 20.27
C THR A 430 2.66 -0.96 21.34
N THR A 431 3.96 -0.97 21.01
CA THR A 431 5.04 -1.18 21.98
C THR A 431 5.04 -0.06 23.03
N ALA A 432 4.97 1.20 22.60
CA ALA A 432 4.90 2.32 23.54
C ALA A 432 3.66 2.24 24.45
N MET A 433 2.51 1.84 23.92
CA MET A 433 1.30 1.60 24.71
C MET A 433 1.49 0.47 25.74
N LYS A 434 2.16 -0.62 25.37
CA LYS A 434 2.49 -1.72 26.29
C LYS A 434 3.48 -1.29 27.38
N ILE A 435 4.51 -0.53 27.02
CA ILE A 435 5.48 0.03 27.97
C ILE A 435 4.79 0.98 28.96
N LEU A 436 3.82 1.78 28.49
CA LEU A 436 2.96 2.62 29.35
C LEU A 436 2.12 1.78 30.32
N GLU A 437 1.51 0.69 29.83
CA GLU A 437 0.72 -0.24 30.64
C GLU A 437 1.55 -0.79 31.81
N TYR A 438 2.77 -1.25 31.51
CA TYR A 438 3.77 -1.71 32.48
C TYR A 438 4.32 -0.59 33.37
N GLY A 439 4.09 0.69 33.06
CA GLY A 439 4.62 1.81 33.84
C GLY A 439 6.14 1.94 33.78
N LEU A 440 6.76 1.44 32.71
CA LEU A 440 8.19 1.59 32.45
C LEU A 440 8.48 2.96 31.78
N ARG A 441 9.77 3.30 31.65
CA ARG A 441 10.19 4.52 30.95
C ARG A 441 9.69 4.50 29.50
N LEU A 442 8.92 5.51 29.12
CA LEU A 442 8.44 5.70 27.75
C LEU A 442 9.56 6.20 26.81
N PRO A 443 9.45 5.97 25.50
CA PRO A 443 10.27 6.69 24.53
C PRO A 443 9.92 8.18 24.58
N ASP A 444 10.92 9.03 24.45
CA ASP A 444 10.78 10.49 24.45
C ASP A 444 10.03 10.97 23.20
N ARG A 445 10.15 10.24 22.08
CA ARG A 445 9.48 10.51 20.80
C ARG A 445 9.13 9.22 20.07
N ILE A 446 8.04 9.25 19.31
CA ILE A 446 7.66 8.19 18.37
C ILE A 446 7.63 8.79 16.96
N VAL A 447 8.30 8.16 16.01
CA VAL A 447 8.27 8.54 14.59
C VAL A 447 7.71 7.37 13.79
N THR A 448 6.56 7.59 13.17
CA THR A 448 5.92 6.58 12.32
C THR A 448 5.88 7.02 10.87
N VAL A 449 6.34 6.17 9.96
CA VAL A 449 6.38 6.46 8.53
C VAL A 449 5.34 5.60 7.83
N TYR A 450 4.35 6.21 7.16
CA TYR A 450 3.25 5.53 6.44
C TYR A 450 2.65 4.32 7.19
N ALA A 451 2.45 4.46 8.50
CA ALA A 451 2.13 3.35 9.39
C ALA A 451 0.70 2.83 9.27
N THR A 452 0.54 1.53 9.57
CA THR A 452 -0.72 0.81 9.43
C THR A 452 -1.51 0.79 10.75
N PHE A 453 -2.24 1.87 11.08
CA PHE A 453 -3.03 1.92 12.32
C PHE A 453 -4.43 1.31 12.21
N ASN A 454 -5.02 1.32 11.01
CA ASN A 454 -6.33 0.73 10.77
C ASN A 454 -6.19 -0.58 9.98
N LEU A 455 -6.28 -1.71 10.72
CA LEU A 455 -6.27 -3.07 10.18
C LEU A 455 -7.68 -3.62 9.93
N THR A 456 -8.70 -2.76 9.79
CA THR A 456 -10.01 -3.19 9.30
C THR A 456 -10.04 -3.14 7.78
N SER A 457 -10.96 -3.90 7.19
CA SER A 457 -11.23 -3.87 5.74
C SER A 457 -12.22 -2.76 5.35
N ALA A 458 -12.63 -1.89 6.27
CA ALA A 458 -13.62 -0.85 6.03
C ALA A 458 -13.28 0.03 4.82
N ALA A 459 -14.30 0.39 4.05
CA ALA A 459 -14.12 1.30 2.92
C ALA A 459 -13.73 2.70 3.41
N SER A 460 -12.79 3.31 2.70
CA SER A 460 -12.33 4.67 2.94
C SER A 460 -11.78 5.27 1.64
N PRO A 461 -11.59 6.59 1.56
CA PRO A 461 -10.94 7.22 0.41
C PRO A 461 -9.53 6.65 0.15
N SER A 462 -8.76 6.33 1.21
CA SER A 462 -7.45 5.71 1.07
C SER A 462 -7.51 4.26 0.55
N ARG A 463 -8.56 3.52 0.89
CA ARG A 463 -8.78 2.18 0.31
C ARG A 463 -9.14 2.22 -1.16
N PHE A 464 -9.86 3.25 -1.62
CA PHE A 464 -10.06 3.46 -3.05
C PHE A 464 -8.75 3.72 -3.80
N LEU A 465 -7.83 4.49 -3.23
CA LEU A 465 -6.49 4.70 -3.81
C LEU A 465 -5.69 3.40 -3.93
N SER A 466 -5.85 2.47 -2.99
CA SER A 466 -5.14 1.18 -3.01
C SER A 466 -5.52 0.27 -4.19
N LEU A 467 -6.63 0.55 -4.88
CA LEU A 467 -7.05 -0.19 -6.09
C LEU A 467 -6.11 0.04 -7.28
N PHE A 468 -5.29 1.09 -7.26
CA PHE A 468 -4.32 1.38 -8.31
C PHE A 468 -2.94 1.72 -7.74
N ASP A 469 -2.67 1.27 -6.50
CA ASP A 469 -1.35 1.35 -5.89
C ASP A 469 -0.44 0.27 -6.51
N PRO A 470 0.69 0.66 -7.13
CA PRO A 470 1.61 -0.26 -7.78
C PRO A 470 2.61 -0.93 -6.83
N ILE A 471 2.67 -0.50 -5.56
CA ILE A 471 3.61 -0.98 -4.55
C ILE A 471 2.87 -1.86 -3.54
N LEU A 472 1.75 -1.38 -2.99
CA LEU A 472 0.95 -2.09 -1.99
C LEU A 472 -0.51 -2.30 -2.44
N PRO A 473 -0.74 -3.14 -3.47
CA PRO A 473 -2.07 -3.54 -3.90
C PRO A 473 -2.93 -4.07 -2.74
N ILE A 474 -4.23 -3.77 -2.76
CA ILE A 474 -5.15 -4.18 -1.68
C ILE A 474 -5.11 -5.67 -1.35
N GLY A 475 -4.99 -6.56 -2.33
CA GLY A 475 -4.91 -8.01 -2.09
C GLY A 475 -3.66 -8.43 -1.31
N VAL A 476 -2.51 -7.78 -1.56
CA VAL A 476 -1.28 -7.98 -0.76
C VAL A 476 -1.51 -7.54 0.68
N LEU A 477 -2.11 -6.36 0.87
CA LEU A 477 -2.40 -5.82 2.19
C LEU A 477 -3.37 -6.72 2.98
N LEU A 478 -4.43 -7.23 2.34
CA LEU A 478 -5.37 -8.16 2.97
C LEU A 478 -4.68 -9.48 3.36
N ASN A 479 -3.78 -10.02 2.54
CA ASN A 479 -3.02 -11.23 2.86
C ASN A 479 -2.10 -11.02 4.07
N CYS A 480 -1.39 -9.89 4.13
CA CYS A 480 -0.56 -9.53 5.27
C CYS A 480 -1.40 -9.41 6.56
N MET A 481 -2.55 -8.74 6.47
CA MET A 481 -3.47 -8.58 7.60
C MET A 481 -4.02 -9.92 8.09
N GLN A 482 -4.44 -10.79 7.17
CA GLN A 482 -4.95 -12.13 7.50
C GLN A 482 -3.89 -12.96 8.22
N ALA A 483 -2.67 -13.02 7.68
CA ALA A 483 -1.57 -13.75 8.29
C ALA A 483 -1.19 -13.19 9.67
N TYR A 484 -1.21 -11.86 9.82
CA TYR A 484 -0.93 -11.22 11.10
C TYR A 484 -2.02 -11.51 12.14
N SER A 485 -3.29 -11.53 11.74
CA SER A 485 -4.42 -11.81 12.65
C SER A 485 -4.65 -13.29 12.97
N ASP A 486 -3.89 -14.19 12.35
CA ASP A 486 -4.12 -15.65 12.36
C ASP A 486 -5.51 -16.08 11.87
N VAL A 487 -6.12 -15.28 10.98
CA VAL A 487 -7.43 -15.58 10.39
C VAL A 487 -7.23 -16.11 8.98
N ALA A 488 -7.23 -17.44 8.82
CA ALA A 488 -7.19 -18.06 7.51
C ALA A 488 -8.47 -17.69 6.71
N PRO A 489 -8.34 -17.30 5.43
CA PRO A 489 -9.52 -17.10 4.59
C PRO A 489 -10.25 -18.42 4.40
N SER A 490 -11.58 -18.43 4.53
CA SER A 490 -12.36 -19.62 4.23
C SER A 490 -12.19 -20.01 2.75
N ASN A 491 -12.20 -21.32 2.46
CA ASN A 491 -12.12 -21.81 1.08
C ASN A 491 -13.22 -21.21 0.19
N GLU A 492 -14.39 -20.92 0.76
CA GLU A 492 -15.50 -20.25 0.09
C GLU A 492 -15.18 -18.81 -0.30
N GLU A 493 -14.53 -18.03 0.57
CA GLU A 493 -14.16 -16.64 0.29
C GLU A 493 -13.10 -16.55 -0.82
N VAL A 494 -12.09 -17.44 -0.78
CA VAL A 494 -11.08 -17.53 -1.84
C VAL A 494 -11.74 -17.89 -3.18
N GLN A 495 -12.66 -18.86 -3.18
CA GLN A 495 -13.36 -19.27 -4.39
C GLN A 495 -14.31 -18.18 -4.90
N ARG A 496 -15.01 -17.47 -4.01
CA ARG A 496 -15.88 -16.34 -4.35
C ARG A 496 -15.13 -15.21 -5.05
N ARG A 497 -13.95 -14.83 -4.53
CA ARG A 497 -13.07 -13.82 -5.16
C ARG A 497 -12.65 -14.26 -6.57
N ARG A 498 -12.26 -15.53 -6.73
CA ARG A 498 -11.88 -16.11 -8.02
C ARG A 498 -13.04 -16.08 -9.03
N ASP A 499 -14.23 -16.49 -8.62
CA ASP A 499 -15.41 -16.55 -9.50
C ASP A 499 -15.93 -15.16 -9.89
N LEU A 500 -15.86 -14.20 -8.97
CA LEU A 500 -16.21 -12.82 -9.27
C LEU A 500 -15.24 -12.20 -10.28
N ARG A 501 -13.94 -12.37 -10.09
CA ARG A 501 -12.92 -11.93 -11.05
C ARG A 501 -13.16 -12.53 -12.44
N ASN A 502 -13.36 -13.84 -12.53
CA ASN A 502 -13.56 -14.52 -13.81
C ASN A 502 -14.81 -13.99 -14.53
N ARG A 503 -15.89 -13.66 -13.79
CA ARG A 503 -17.06 -12.98 -14.36
C ARG A 503 -16.73 -11.59 -14.91
N VAL A 504 -15.99 -10.78 -14.17
CA VAL A 504 -15.57 -9.42 -14.60
C VAL A 504 -14.70 -9.48 -15.86
N LEU A 505 -13.74 -10.41 -15.92
CA LEU A 505 -12.86 -10.57 -17.08
C LEU A 505 -13.61 -11.05 -18.32
N ARG A 506 -14.51 -12.04 -18.15
CA ARG A 506 -15.37 -12.54 -19.25
C ARG A 506 -16.28 -11.45 -19.79
N ALA A 507 -16.92 -10.67 -18.91
CA ALA A 507 -17.76 -9.54 -19.32
C ALA A 507 -16.99 -8.46 -20.11
N LYS A 508 -15.66 -8.40 -19.95
CA LYS A 508 -14.77 -7.45 -20.63
C LYS A 508 -14.06 -8.05 -21.85
N GLY A 509 -14.42 -9.27 -22.27
CA GLY A 509 -13.80 -9.94 -23.42
C GLY A 509 -12.34 -10.35 -23.22
N VAL A 510 -11.85 -10.37 -21.96
CA VAL A 510 -10.48 -10.75 -21.61
C VAL A 510 -10.46 -12.22 -21.22
N TYR A 511 -9.87 -13.07 -22.06
CA TYR A 511 -9.67 -14.49 -21.77
C TYR A 511 -8.27 -14.73 -21.18
N ILE A 512 -8.21 -15.28 -19.96
CA ILE A 512 -6.98 -15.81 -19.38
C ILE A 512 -7.16 -17.33 -19.32
N PRO A 513 -6.39 -18.11 -20.09
CA PRO A 513 -6.45 -19.56 -20.02
C PRO A 513 -6.09 -20.02 -18.60
N ASP A 514 -6.87 -20.94 -18.05
CA ASP A 514 -6.51 -21.62 -16.80
C ASP A 514 -5.25 -22.46 -17.05
N PRO A 515 -4.12 -22.20 -16.35
CA PRO A 515 -2.88 -22.94 -16.56
C PRO A 515 -2.99 -24.43 -16.17
N ASN A 516 -4.04 -24.84 -15.45
CA ASN A 516 -4.28 -26.23 -15.06
C ASN A 516 -5.25 -26.97 -15.99
N VAL A 517 -5.85 -26.29 -16.96
CA VAL A 517 -6.71 -26.93 -17.97
C VAL A 517 -5.85 -27.19 -19.20
N LYS A 518 -5.41 -28.44 -19.38
CA LYS A 518 -4.85 -28.90 -20.66
C LYS A 518 -5.87 -28.58 -21.76
N ASN A 519 -5.42 -27.86 -22.78
CA ASN A 519 -6.16 -27.48 -23.98
C ASN A 519 -7.30 -28.45 -24.32
N VAL A 520 -8.53 -28.05 -24.06
CA VAL A 520 -9.67 -28.53 -24.84
C VAL A 520 -9.78 -27.55 -26.00
N ALA A 521 -9.74 -28.10 -27.21
CA ALA A 521 -9.74 -27.35 -28.47
C ALA A 521 -10.82 -26.25 -28.47
N SER A 522 -10.46 -25.09 -29.01
CA SER A 522 -11.37 -23.97 -29.21
C SER A 522 -12.63 -24.41 -29.96
N PRO A 523 -13.84 -23.96 -29.59
CA PRO A 523 -15.03 -24.27 -30.37
C PRO A 523 -14.91 -23.56 -31.73
N SER A 524 -14.74 -24.35 -32.79
CA SER A 524 -14.79 -23.89 -34.16
C SER A 524 -16.20 -23.37 -34.46
N VAL A 525 -16.28 -22.12 -34.92
CA VAL A 525 -17.49 -21.54 -35.50
C VAL A 525 -17.84 -22.35 -36.77
N PRO A 526 -19.04 -22.94 -36.89
CA PRO A 526 -19.37 -23.69 -38.09
C PRO A 526 -19.66 -22.73 -39.25
N ARG A 527 -18.83 -22.78 -40.29
CA ARG A 527 -19.20 -22.25 -41.61
C ARG A 527 -20.24 -23.18 -42.23
N LYS A 528 -21.42 -22.66 -42.54
CA LYS A 528 -22.42 -23.33 -43.39
C LYS A 528 -21.86 -23.44 -44.81
N ASN A 529 -21.91 -24.64 -45.40
CA ASN A 529 -22.42 -24.85 -46.76
C ASN A 529 -22.64 -26.36 -47.05
N PRO A 530 -23.45 -26.69 -48.07
CA PRO A 530 -24.48 -27.73 -47.96
C PRO A 530 -24.13 -29.05 -48.70
N GLU A 531 -25.00 -30.04 -48.47
CA GLU A 531 -25.20 -31.28 -49.25
C GLU A 531 -24.11 -32.37 -49.19
N LYS A 532 -24.46 -33.49 -48.54
CA LYS A 532 -24.81 -34.75 -49.24
C LYS A 532 -25.24 -35.83 -48.25
N GLU A 533 -26.35 -36.48 -48.61
CA GLU A 533 -26.95 -37.66 -47.98
C GLU A 533 -26.03 -38.89 -47.97
N ARG A 534 -26.17 -39.73 -46.94
CA ARG A 534 -26.26 -41.22 -46.94
C ARG A 534 -25.89 -41.78 -45.55
N THR A 535 -26.87 -42.21 -44.75
CA THR A 535 -27.46 -43.57 -44.59
C THR A 535 -26.75 -44.44 -43.54
N GLU A 536 -27.57 -44.95 -42.59
CA GLU A 536 -27.42 -46.17 -41.76
C GLU A 536 -26.37 -46.17 -40.63
N ALA A 537 -26.48 -46.85 -39.48
CA ALA A 537 -27.51 -47.48 -38.63
C ALA A 537 -26.73 -47.98 -37.37
N PRO A 538 -27.37 -48.36 -36.24
CA PRO A 538 -26.79 -48.28 -34.89
C PRO A 538 -26.34 -49.62 -34.25
N ALA A 539 -25.55 -49.55 -33.18
CA ALA A 539 -25.31 -50.63 -32.21
C ALA A 539 -24.97 -50.01 -30.83
N THR A 540 -25.90 -49.97 -29.87
CA THR A 540 -26.22 -50.95 -28.80
C THR A 540 -25.31 -50.92 -27.56
N ASP A 541 -25.97 -50.73 -26.40
CA ASP A 541 -25.68 -51.28 -25.05
C ASP A 541 -24.31 -51.01 -24.41
N SER A 542 -24.18 -50.79 -23.10
CA SER A 542 -25.07 -50.80 -21.94
C SER A 542 -24.24 -50.31 -20.74
N ASP A 543 -24.95 -50.00 -19.66
CA ASP A 543 -24.62 -50.43 -18.29
C ASP A 543 -24.33 -49.37 -17.22
N GLU A 544 -24.94 -49.67 -16.08
CA GLU A 544 -25.32 -48.85 -14.95
C GLU A 544 -24.18 -48.59 -13.95
N SER A 545 -24.31 -47.52 -13.15
CA SER A 545 -24.29 -47.67 -11.68
C SER A 545 -24.60 -46.35 -10.96
N ILE A 546 -25.78 -46.31 -10.37
CA ILE A 546 -26.23 -45.31 -9.40
C ILE A 546 -25.98 -45.87 -8.00
N LYS A 547 -25.37 -45.09 -7.10
CA LYS A 547 -25.46 -45.30 -5.64
C LYS A 547 -25.99 -44.04 -4.96
N LYS A 548 -27.11 -44.18 -4.25
CA LYS A 548 -27.72 -43.24 -3.28
C LYS A 548 -27.46 -43.74 -1.85
N VAL A 549 -27.73 -42.86 -0.85
CA VAL A 549 -28.30 -43.08 0.53
C VAL A 549 -27.61 -42.11 1.55
N PRO A 550 -28.26 -41.53 2.60
CA PRO A 550 -29.50 -40.72 2.72
C PRO A 550 -29.30 -39.49 3.70
N PRO A 551 -30.34 -38.76 4.19
CA PRO A 551 -30.19 -37.50 4.94
C PRO A 551 -30.43 -37.62 6.47
N SER A 552 -29.97 -36.63 7.26
CA SER A 552 -30.32 -36.45 8.67
C SER A 552 -30.84 -35.03 8.98
N ARG A 553 -31.80 -34.96 9.92
CA ARG A 553 -32.71 -33.85 10.30
C ARG A 553 -32.15 -32.96 11.46
N PRO A 554 -32.75 -31.78 11.74
CA PRO A 554 -32.28 -30.76 12.69
C PRO A 554 -33.02 -30.76 14.05
N PRO A 555 -32.59 -29.91 15.01
CA PRO A 555 -33.51 -29.27 15.97
C PRO A 555 -33.22 -27.76 16.27
N PRO A 556 -34.09 -27.04 17.04
CA PRO A 556 -34.49 -25.64 16.78
C PRO A 556 -34.26 -24.63 17.98
N PRO A 557 -35.09 -23.60 18.30
CA PRO A 557 -34.70 -22.17 18.31
C PRO A 557 -34.89 -21.41 19.66
N SER A 558 -34.86 -20.06 19.61
CA SER A 558 -35.27 -19.02 20.62
C SER A 558 -34.11 -18.43 21.45
N LEU A 559 -34.02 -17.13 21.79
CA LEU A 559 -35.00 -16.15 22.27
C LEU A 559 -34.60 -14.68 21.93
N ALA A 560 -35.61 -13.81 21.88
CA ALA A 560 -35.53 -12.36 21.81
C ALA A 560 -35.44 -11.71 23.20
N HIS A 561 -34.88 -10.49 23.29
CA HIS A 561 -35.18 -9.43 24.29
C HIS A 561 -34.51 -8.11 23.81
N SER A 562 -35.27 -7.09 23.37
CA SER A 562 -35.74 -5.88 24.11
C SER A 562 -34.60 -4.97 24.59
N SER A 563 -34.28 -3.82 23.97
CA SER A 563 -34.97 -2.51 23.89
C SER A 563 -34.47 -1.47 24.91
N SER A 564 -34.18 -0.26 24.39
CA SER A 564 -34.18 1.06 25.08
C SER A 564 -33.02 1.33 26.06
N THR A 565 -32.45 2.52 26.23
CA THR A 565 -32.96 3.91 26.17
C THR A 565 -31.78 4.90 26.04
N GLN A 566 -32.02 6.04 25.36
CA GLN A 566 -31.25 7.29 25.46
C GLN A 566 -31.35 7.93 26.87
N PRO A 567 -30.59 9.00 27.14
CA PRO A 567 -31.28 10.29 27.27
C PRO A 567 -30.60 11.48 26.57
N LEU A 568 -31.50 12.43 26.21
CA LEU A 568 -31.28 13.80 25.77
C LEU A 568 -30.62 14.71 26.82
N LEU A 569 -29.98 15.80 26.34
CA LEU A 569 -29.99 17.20 26.82
C LEU A 569 -28.83 17.92 26.11
N ALA A 570 -28.83 19.19 25.70
CA ALA A 570 -29.80 20.21 25.30
C ALA A 570 -28.96 21.37 24.73
N ALA A 571 -29.57 22.18 23.85
CA ALA A 571 -28.96 23.28 23.12
C ALA A 571 -28.55 24.50 23.98
N ALA A 572 -27.64 25.31 23.44
CA ALA A 572 -27.63 26.77 23.64
C ALA A 572 -26.91 27.47 22.48
N ASP A 573 -27.67 28.36 21.83
CA ASP A 573 -27.36 29.51 20.95
C ASP A 573 -26.25 30.44 21.50
N ALA A 574 -25.63 31.43 20.83
CA ALA A 574 -25.56 31.99 19.46
C ALA A 574 -24.42 33.06 19.47
N ASP A 575 -24.25 33.72 18.31
CA ASP A 575 -23.67 35.07 18.07
C ASP A 575 -22.23 35.18 17.50
N ASP A 576 -22.21 35.37 16.15
CA ASP A 576 -21.63 36.46 15.34
C ASP A 576 -20.40 37.26 15.83
N ASP A 577 -19.37 37.38 14.97
CA ASP A 577 -19.00 38.68 14.34
C ASP A 577 -17.73 38.59 13.43
N GLU A 578 -17.60 39.63 12.61
CA GLU A 578 -16.98 39.79 11.29
C GLU A 578 -15.42 39.80 11.15
N GLU A 579 -15.02 39.58 9.89
CA GLU A 579 -13.92 40.08 9.03
C GLU A 579 -12.59 40.68 9.58
N GLU A 580 -11.45 40.28 9.00
CA GLU A 580 -10.61 41.16 8.15
C GLU A 580 -9.43 40.39 7.48
N GLU A 581 -9.26 40.61 6.17
CA GLU A 581 -8.15 40.15 5.32
C GLU A 581 -6.93 41.10 5.42
N GLU A 582 -5.70 40.56 5.50
CA GLU A 582 -4.53 41.30 5.00
C GLU A 582 -3.49 40.38 4.34
N ASN A 583 -3.24 40.64 3.05
CA ASN A 583 -2.25 40.01 2.18
C ASN A 583 -0.83 40.51 2.49
N ARG A 584 0.14 39.60 2.69
CA ARG A 584 1.55 39.84 2.33
C ARG A 584 2.24 38.58 1.77
N SER A 585 3.07 38.86 0.78
CA SER A 585 3.72 37.96 -0.17
C SER A 585 5.11 37.47 0.26
N GLU A 586 5.53 36.39 -0.41
CA GLU A 586 6.91 35.91 -0.68
C GLU A 586 7.54 34.84 0.23
N GLY A 587 8.14 33.84 -0.43
CA GLY A 587 9.21 32.99 0.09
C GLY A 587 8.96 31.47 0.03
N GLU A 588 9.04 30.85 -1.14
CA GLU A 588 9.06 29.38 -1.26
C GLU A 588 10.38 28.81 -0.71
N ASN A 589 10.32 28.14 0.45
CA ASN A 589 11.32 27.18 0.91
C ASN A 589 10.63 25.85 1.19
N TYR A 590 11.05 24.80 0.48
CA TYR A 590 10.58 23.42 0.71
C TYR A 590 11.18 22.90 2.03
N SER A 591 10.42 22.95 3.12
CA SER A 591 10.71 22.22 4.36
C SER A 591 9.75 21.01 4.48
N MET A 592 10.31 19.86 4.86
CA MET A 592 9.53 18.70 5.30
C MET A 592 8.79 19.08 6.58
N TYR A 593 7.46 19.23 6.51
CA TYR A 593 6.65 19.40 7.70
C TYR A 593 6.49 18.06 8.44
N ILE A 594 7.31 17.86 9.48
CA ILE A 594 7.06 16.87 10.52
C ILE A 594 6.05 17.49 11.50
N THR A 595 4.79 17.09 11.42
CA THR A 595 3.78 17.54 12.39
C THR A 595 3.98 16.82 13.71
N ALA A 596 4.60 17.49 14.68
CA ALA A 596 4.66 17.03 16.07
C ALA A 596 3.30 17.29 16.74
N VAL A 597 2.61 16.22 17.15
CA VAL A 597 1.47 16.34 18.07
C VAL A 597 2.01 16.28 19.48
N VAL A 598 1.97 17.41 20.20
CA VAL A 598 2.33 17.50 21.63
C VAL A 598 1.08 17.12 22.45
N PRO A 599 1.12 16.10 23.31
CA PRO A 599 0.02 15.83 24.24
C PRO A 599 -0.06 16.93 25.31
N HIS A 600 -1.24 17.51 25.48
CA HIS A 600 -1.56 18.42 26.58
C HIS A 600 -1.57 17.66 27.93
N SER A 601 -0.42 17.55 28.59
CA SER A 601 -0.38 17.29 30.04
C SER A 601 0.90 17.75 30.77
N LEU A 602 1.78 18.54 30.14
CA LEU A 602 2.98 19.08 30.79
C LEU A 602 3.20 20.57 30.46
N ALA A 603 2.16 21.39 30.65
CA ALA A 603 2.31 22.84 30.64
C ALA A 603 2.58 23.33 32.07
N GLY A 604 3.84 23.25 32.49
CA GLY A 604 4.26 23.70 33.80
C GLY A 604 5.77 23.91 33.87
N LYS A 605 6.22 25.08 33.38
CA LYS A 605 7.58 25.64 33.49
C LYS A 605 8.67 25.00 32.61
N ALA A 606 8.88 25.55 31.43
CA ALA A 606 10.22 25.76 30.87
C ALA A 606 10.18 26.88 29.81
N SER A 607 11.13 27.79 29.92
CA SER A 607 11.26 29.05 29.19
C SER A 607 11.66 28.88 27.71
N LEU A 608 11.11 29.78 26.90
CA LEU A 608 11.44 30.18 25.53
C LEU A 608 12.87 29.88 25.04
N VAL A 609 12.97 29.27 23.85
CA VAL A 609 14.16 29.34 22.97
C VAL A 609 13.72 29.94 21.62
N PRO A 610 14.46 30.90 21.01
CA PRO A 610 14.00 31.65 19.84
C PRO A 610 14.10 30.90 18.50
N SER A 611 13.21 31.28 17.59
CA SER A 611 12.87 30.67 16.29
C SER A 611 13.88 30.87 15.14
N HIS A 612 15.19 30.94 15.41
CA HIS A 612 16.21 31.14 14.35
C HIS A 612 17.10 29.92 14.05
N LEU A 613 16.71 28.72 14.50
CA LEU A 613 17.48 27.47 14.29
C LEU A 613 16.59 26.28 13.88
N LEU A 614 15.76 26.47 12.84
CA LEU A 614 15.18 25.37 12.05
C LEU A 614 15.27 25.70 10.55
#